data_AF-A0A7J7JZ87-F1
#
_entry.id   AF-A0A7J7JZ87-F1
#
_cell.length_a   1.000
_cell.length_b   1.000
_cell.length_c   1.000
_cell.angle_alpha   90.00
_cell.angle_beta   90.00
_cell.angle_gamma   90.00
#
_symmetry.space_group_name_H-M   'P 1'
#
loop_
_entity.id
_entity.type
_entity.pdbx_description
1 polymer ?
#
loop_
_entity_poly.entity_id
_entity_poly.type
_entity_poly.pdbx_seq_one_letter_code
_entity_poly.pdbx_strand_id
1 'polypeptide(L)'
;MEVYKREEGYVAGNKREKLDMYLTYAPCGTGGRSPRVCATRLIDFAENNNFDLNIKAARPYYENERQLGALMAYPYCTVEAFRKKDYIDLAEYLGRPLSVDWERIPDLEERDEWTRNALRKVQRGEYDLLNR
;
A
#
# COMPACT_ATOMS: atom_id res chain seq x y z
N MET A 1 7.15 8.88 -17.07
CA MET A 1 8.25 7.96 -17.42
C MET A 1 8.29 6.94 -16.29
N GLU A 2 7.82 5.73 -16.53
CA GLU A 2 7.75 4.67 -15.51
C GLU A 2 8.76 3.57 -15.92
N VAL A 3 9.61 3.15 -14.98
CA VAL A 3 10.71 2.21 -15.23
C VAL A 3 10.48 0.95 -14.41
N TYR A 4 10.27 -0.20 -15.06
CA TYR A 4 10.06 -1.49 -14.38
C TYR A 4 11.30 -2.39 -14.51
N LYS A 5 11.73 -3.02 -13.41
CA LYS A 5 12.83 -3.99 -13.36
C LYS A 5 12.25 -5.41 -13.24
N ARG A 6 12.61 -6.31 -14.16
CA ARG A 6 12.20 -7.73 -14.16
C ARG A 6 13.29 -8.62 -13.54
N GLU A 7 12.89 -9.56 -12.69
CA GLU A 7 13.73 -10.71 -12.29
C GLU A 7 12.95 -12.02 -12.52
N GLU A 8 13.48 -12.89 -13.39
CA GLU A 8 12.85 -14.15 -13.83
C GLU A 8 13.21 -15.34 -12.93
N GLY A 9 12.35 -16.36 -12.92
CA GLY A 9 12.53 -17.62 -12.19
C GLY A 9 11.30 -18.54 -12.35
N TYR A 10 11.48 -19.75 -12.86
CA TYR A 10 10.43 -20.65 -13.36
C TYR A 10 9.87 -21.62 -12.30
N VAL A 11 8.54 -21.81 -12.25
CA VAL A 11 7.83 -23.05 -11.83
C VAL A 11 6.47 -23.12 -12.58
N ALA A 12 6.06 -24.31 -13.03
CA ALA A 12 4.74 -24.56 -13.60
C ALA A 12 3.64 -24.44 -12.53
N GLY A 13 2.86 -23.36 -12.65
CA GLY A 13 1.82 -22.90 -11.73
C GLY A 13 1.76 -21.39 -11.97
N ASN A 14 0.59 -20.83 -12.33
CA ASN A 14 0.47 -19.43 -12.81
C ASN A 14 1.38 -18.47 -12.05
N LYS A 15 2.55 -18.16 -12.62
CA LYS A 15 3.56 -17.35 -11.94
C LYS A 15 3.04 -15.92 -11.98
N ARG A 16 2.52 -15.45 -10.85
CA ARG A 16 2.12 -14.06 -10.69
C ARG A 16 3.37 -13.20 -10.55
N GLU A 17 3.40 -12.08 -11.24
CA GLU A 17 4.47 -11.09 -11.09
C GLU A 17 4.18 -10.24 -9.84
N LYS A 18 5.20 -9.76 -9.13
CA LYS A 18 4.99 -8.87 -7.97
C LYS A 18 4.93 -7.41 -8.41
N LEU A 19 3.95 -6.66 -7.91
CA LEU A 19 3.84 -5.22 -8.12
C LEU A 19 3.79 -4.49 -6.78
N ASP A 20 4.88 -3.80 -6.43
CA ASP A 20 4.94 -2.93 -5.26
C ASP A 20 4.46 -1.51 -5.60
N MET A 21 3.48 -1.02 -4.85
CA MET A 21 2.94 0.33 -4.97
C MET A 21 3.23 1.12 -3.70
N TYR A 22 3.81 2.31 -3.87
CA TYR A 22 4.17 3.20 -2.78
C TYR A 22 3.24 4.41 -2.78
N LEU A 23 2.35 4.52 -1.78
CA LEU A 23 1.29 5.53 -1.74
C LEU A 23 1.35 6.38 -0.46
N THR A 24 1.06 7.68 -0.59
CA THR A 24 0.92 8.56 0.58
C THR A 24 -0.31 8.21 1.42
N TYR A 25 -1.40 7.81 0.76
CA TYR A 25 -2.64 7.34 1.39
C TYR A 25 -3.00 5.98 0.83
N ALA A 26 -3.50 5.08 1.67
CA ALA A 26 -4.12 3.84 1.22
C ALA A 26 -5.22 4.16 0.21
N PRO A 27 -5.42 3.30 -0.81
CA PRO A 27 -6.41 3.58 -1.85
C PRO A 27 -7.80 3.71 -1.21
N CYS A 28 -8.55 4.71 -1.67
CA CYS A 28 -9.94 4.84 -1.26
C CYS A 28 -10.76 3.67 -1.79
N GLY A 29 -11.73 3.27 -0.99
CA GLY A 29 -12.75 2.35 -1.41
C GLY A 29 -13.90 2.97 -2.20
N THR A 30 -14.83 2.13 -2.62
CA THR A 30 -16.07 2.45 -3.33
C THR A 30 -17.15 3.15 -2.48
N GLY A 31 -16.95 4.37 -1.98
CA GLY A 31 -17.92 5.00 -1.07
C GLY A 31 -18.18 6.50 -1.27
N GLY A 32 -19.31 6.85 -1.90
CA GLY A 32 -19.83 8.21 -2.09
C GLY A 32 -20.03 8.57 -3.57
N ARG A 33 -20.75 9.66 -3.89
CA ARG A 33 -21.01 10.16 -5.29
C ARG A 33 -19.75 10.48 -6.12
N SER A 34 -18.57 10.08 -5.65
CA SER A 34 -17.27 10.30 -6.27
C SER A 34 -16.83 9.03 -7.02
N PRO A 35 -16.44 9.12 -8.30
CA PRO A 35 -15.99 7.99 -9.14
C PRO A 35 -14.61 7.43 -8.73
N ARG A 36 -14.19 7.61 -7.48
CA ARG A 36 -12.88 7.18 -6.98
C ARG A 36 -12.94 5.70 -6.57
N VAL A 37 -12.91 4.84 -7.59
CA VAL A 37 -12.99 3.37 -7.52
C VAL A 37 -11.58 2.76 -7.38
N CYS A 38 -10.66 3.43 -6.68
CA CYS A 38 -9.23 3.13 -6.75
C CYS A 38 -8.91 1.70 -6.29
N ALA A 39 -9.42 1.28 -5.14
CA ALA A 39 -9.21 -0.08 -4.63
C ALA A 39 -9.69 -1.16 -5.61
N THR A 40 -10.94 -1.08 -6.08
CA THR A 40 -11.51 -2.07 -7.01
C THR A 40 -10.79 -2.06 -8.36
N ARG A 41 -10.44 -0.89 -8.91
CA ARG A 41 -9.69 -0.83 -10.17
C ARG A 41 -8.29 -1.41 -10.06
N LEU A 42 -7.65 -1.29 -8.89
CA LEU A 42 -6.35 -1.90 -8.63
C LEU A 42 -6.45 -3.42 -8.52
N ILE A 43 -7.51 -3.93 -7.90
CA ILE A 43 -7.81 -5.37 -7.87
C ILE A 43 -8.03 -5.88 -9.30
N ASP A 44 -8.94 -5.25 -10.05
CA ASP A 44 -9.25 -5.64 -11.43
C ASP A 44 -7.98 -5.62 -12.29
N PHE A 45 -7.14 -4.60 -12.13
CA PHE A 45 -5.86 -4.51 -12.81
C PHE A 45 -4.91 -5.65 -12.43
N ALA A 46 -4.75 -5.92 -11.13
CA ALA A 46 -3.87 -6.99 -10.65
C ALA A 46 -4.36 -8.38 -11.05
N GLU A 47 -5.67 -8.59 -11.08
CA GLU A 47 -6.27 -9.85 -11.55
C GLU A 47 -6.04 -10.05 -13.05
N ASN A 48 -6.42 -9.05 -13.86
CA ASN A 48 -6.33 -9.13 -15.32
C ASN A 48 -4.89 -9.21 -15.85
N ASN A 49 -3.91 -8.69 -15.10
CA ASN A 49 -2.50 -8.73 -15.48
C ASN A 49 -1.69 -9.74 -14.67
N ASN A 50 -2.34 -10.59 -13.88
CA ASN A 50 -1.70 -11.66 -13.11
C ASN A 50 -0.60 -11.15 -12.16
N PHE A 51 -0.87 -10.07 -11.42
CA PHE A 51 0.03 -9.49 -10.42
C PHE A 51 -0.35 -9.87 -8.97
N ASP A 52 0.65 -10.15 -8.16
CA ASP A 52 0.57 -10.05 -6.70
C ASP A 52 0.82 -8.60 -6.31
N LEU A 53 -0.24 -7.92 -5.89
CA LEU A 53 -0.24 -6.51 -5.58
C LEU A 53 0.17 -6.29 -4.12
N ASN A 54 1.24 -5.54 -3.90
CA ASN A 54 1.67 -5.10 -2.57
C ASN A 54 1.58 -3.58 -2.47
N ILE A 55 0.69 -3.08 -1.63
CA ILE A 55 0.48 -1.64 -1.43
C ILE A 55 1.09 -1.24 -0.10
N LYS A 56 2.11 -0.38 -0.16
CA LYS A 56 2.70 0.26 1.00
C LYS A 56 2.13 1.68 1.12
N ALA A 57 1.41 1.96 2.20
CA ALA A 57 0.76 3.24 2.43
C ALA A 57 1.33 3.97 3.64
N ALA A 58 1.69 5.25 3.49
CA ALA A 58 2.14 6.09 4.61
C ALA A 58 1.02 6.48 5.57
N ARG A 59 -0.23 6.45 5.11
CA ARG A 59 -1.42 6.79 5.91
C ARG A 59 -2.58 5.89 5.48
N PRO A 60 -3.47 5.47 6.39
CA PRO A 60 -4.74 4.87 6.02
C PRO A 60 -5.69 5.96 5.47
N TYR A 61 -6.72 5.55 4.74
CA TYR A 61 -7.78 6.45 4.25
C TYR A 61 -9.04 6.29 5.13
N TYR A 62 -9.29 7.27 6.00
CA TYR A 62 -10.29 7.18 7.08
C TYR A 62 -11.74 7.16 6.63
N GLU A 63 -12.06 7.78 5.49
CA GLU A 63 -13.47 7.95 5.11
C GLU A 63 -14.12 6.63 4.67
N ASN A 64 -13.34 5.58 4.40
CA ASN A 64 -13.82 4.36 3.74
C ASN A 64 -13.11 3.07 4.23
N GLU A 65 -12.96 2.93 5.54
CA GLU A 65 -12.22 1.83 6.19
C GLU A 65 -12.77 0.44 5.84
N ARG A 66 -14.10 0.29 5.72
CA ARG A 66 -14.76 -0.97 5.33
C ARG A 66 -14.28 -1.49 3.97
N GLN A 67 -14.02 -0.58 3.05
CA GLN A 67 -13.63 -0.93 1.69
C GLN A 67 -12.12 -1.12 1.56
N LEU A 68 -11.34 -0.43 2.39
CA LEU A 68 -9.95 -0.78 2.61
C LEU A 68 -9.85 -2.21 3.18
N GLY A 69 -10.73 -2.59 4.11
CA GLY A 69 -10.85 -3.96 4.60
C GLY A 69 -11.21 -4.96 3.49
N ALA A 70 -12.16 -4.61 2.61
CA ALA A 70 -12.50 -5.42 1.46
C ALA A 70 -11.30 -5.62 0.51
N LEU A 71 -10.52 -4.57 0.23
CA LEU A 71 -9.28 -4.67 -0.55
C LEU A 71 -8.26 -5.61 0.09
N MET A 72 -8.07 -5.48 1.41
CA MET A 72 -7.15 -6.33 2.18
C MET A 72 -7.58 -7.79 2.26
N ALA A 73 -8.83 -8.11 1.93
CA ALA A 73 -9.35 -9.48 1.89
C ALA A 73 -9.08 -10.19 0.56
N TYR A 74 -8.62 -9.49 -0.49
CA TYR A 74 -8.34 -10.12 -1.77
C TYR A 74 -7.05 -10.98 -1.71
N PRO A 75 -7.07 -12.24 -2.19
CA PRO A 75 -5.96 -13.19 -1.98
C PRO A 75 -4.59 -12.76 -2.54
N TYR A 76 -4.58 -11.92 -3.58
CA TYR A 76 -3.38 -11.44 -4.25
C TYR A 76 -3.12 -9.94 -3.97
N CYS A 77 -3.75 -9.36 -2.94
CA CYS A 77 -3.54 -7.98 -2.54
C CYS A 77 -3.08 -7.90 -1.08
N THR A 78 -1.92 -7.32 -0.84
CA THR A 78 -1.43 -6.98 0.50
C THR A 78 -1.44 -5.47 0.65
N VAL A 79 -1.88 -4.98 1.81
CA VAL A 79 -1.75 -3.57 2.18
C VAL A 79 -1.00 -3.49 3.49
N GLU A 80 0.15 -2.80 3.48
CA GLU A 80 1.00 -2.61 4.64
C GLU A 80 1.33 -1.12 4.85
N ALA A 81 1.73 -0.79 6.06
CA ALA A 81 2.22 0.56 6.34
C ALA A 81 3.59 0.75 5.69
N PHE A 82 3.85 1.95 5.20
CA PHE A 82 5.21 2.39 4.91
C PHE A 82 6.07 2.20 6.15
N ARG A 83 7.26 1.67 5.94
CA ARG A 83 8.31 1.59 6.95
C ARG A 83 9.41 2.58 6.60
N LYS A 84 10.21 2.99 7.59
CA LYS A 84 11.47 3.72 7.37
C LYS A 84 12.29 3.19 6.19
N LYS A 85 12.43 1.86 6.04
CA LYS A 85 13.14 1.24 4.92
C LYS A 85 12.52 1.59 3.56
N ASP A 86 11.20 1.61 3.44
CA ASP A 86 10.50 1.91 2.19
C ASP A 86 10.75 3.34 1.72
N TYR A 87 10.89 4.29 2.66
CA TYR A 87 11.28 5.66 2.33
C TYR A 87 12.70 5.73 1.77
N ILE A 88 13.64 4.96 2.33
CA ILE A 88 15.03 4.89 1.88
C ILE A 88 15.09 4.24 0.49
N ASP A 89 14.49 3.06 0.33
CA ASP A 89 14.45 2.31 -0.92
C ASP A 89 13.85 3.16 -2.06
N LEU A 90 12.77 3.91 -1.77
CA LEU A 90 12.14 4.81 -2.74
C LEU A 90 13.01 6.02 -3.08
N ALA A 91 13.71 6.60 -2.10
CA ALA A 91 14.61 7.73 -2.33
C ALA A 91 15.79 7.32 -3.22
N GLU A 92 16.38 6.15 -2.96
CA GLU A 92 17.43 5.56 -3.79
C GLU A 92 16.95 5.30 -5.21
N TYR A 93 15.79 4.65 -5.36
CA TYR A 93 15.20 4.34 -6.66
C TYR A 93 14.93 5.60 -7.51
N LEU A 94 14.47 6.69 -6.87
CA LEU A 94 14.21 7.97 -7.55
C LEU A 94 15.48 8.79 -7.83
N GLY A 95 16.68 8.28 -7.49
CA GLY A 95 17.94 9.00 -7.66
C GLY A 95 18.02 10.27 -6.82
N ARG A 96 17.25 10.36 -5.73
CA ARG A 96 17.29 11.51 -4.84
C ARG A 96 18.49 11.36 -3.90
N PRO A 97 19.25 12.43 -3.65
CA PRO A 97 20.31 12.36 -2.67
C PRO A 97 19.70 11.99 -1.31
N LEU A 98 20.25 10.98 -0.67
CA LEU A 98 19.95 10.59 0.72
C LEU A 98 20.36 11.68 1.74
N SER A 99 20.57 12.92 1.29
CA SER A 99 20.84 14.08 2.14
C SER A 99 19.67 14.44 3.06
N VAL A 100 18.49 13.83 2.85
CA VAL A 100 17.46 13.77 3.88
C VAL A 100 17.96 12.82 4.96
N ASP A 101 18.32 13.38 6.10
CA ASP A 101 18.58 12.62 7.31
C ASP A 101 17.25 11.99 7.75
N TRP A 102 16.99 10.76 7.28
CA TRP A 102 15.79 10.00 7.61
C TRP A 102 15.69 9.67 9.11
N GLU A 103 16.79 9.81 9.86
CA GLU A 103 16.79 9.73 11.32
C GLU A 103 16.27 11.02 11.98
N ARG A 104 16.23 12.13 11.22
CA ARG A 104 15.73 13.44 11.67
C ARG A 104 14.30 13.74 11.30
N ILE A 105 13.59 12.85 10.58
CA ILE A 105 12.15 13.07 10.35
C ILE A 105 11.44 12.81 11.68
N PRO A 106 10.95 13.86 12.37
CA PRO A 106 10.33 13.70 13.66
C PRO A 106 9.10 12.81 13.50
N ASP A 107 8.90 11.92 14.47
CA ASP A 107 7.71 11.08 14.60
C ASP A 107 7.51 10.10 13.43
N LEU A 108 8.53 9.82 12.61
CA LEU A 108 8.39 8.85 11.52
C LEU A 108 8.04 7.46 12.03
N GLU A 109 8.74 7.00 13.07
CA GLU A 109 8.47 5.71 13.71
C GLU A 109 7.08 5.67 14.37
N GLU A 110 6.67 6.76 15.03
CA GLU A 110 5.34 6.88 15.63
C GLU A 110 4.25 6.85 14.56
N ARG A 111 4.43 7.53 13.43
CA ARG A 111 3.49 7.54 12.29
C ARG A 111 3.41 6.17 11.62
N ASP A 112 4.54 5.50 11.44
CA ASP A 112 4.62 4.16 10.88
C ASP A 112 3.89 3.18 11.82
N GLU A 113 4.19 3.24 13.11
CA GLU A 113 3.53 2.41 14.13
C GLU A 113 2.02 2.64 14.18
N TRP A 114 1.60 3.89 14.19
CA TRP A 114 0.21 4.27 14.19
C TRP A 114 -0.52 3.75 12.93
N THR A 115 0.09 3.92 11.75
CA THR A 115 -0.48 3.43 10.48
C THR A 115 -0.60 1.91 10.46
N ARG A 116 0.40 1.18 10.98
CA ARG A 116 0.31 -0.29 11.12
C ARG A 116 -0.84 -0.70 12.02
N ASN A 117 -1.00 -0.03 13.16
CA ASN A 117 -2.07 -0.33 14.11
C ASN A 117 -3.44 -0.05 13.47
N ALA A 118 -3.57 1.03 12.72
CA ALA A 118 -4.77 1.34 11.96
C ALA A 118 -5.10 0.26 10.91
N LEU A 119 -4.13 -0.15 10.09
CA LEU A 119 -4.34 -1.20 9.09
C LEU A 119 -4.68 -2.56 9.74
N ARG A 120 -4.09 -2.88 10.90
CA ARG A 120 -4.44 -4.09 11.68
C ARG A 120 -5.87 -4.06 12.21
N LYS A 121 -6.36 -2.91 12.69
CA LYS A 121 -7.76 -2.73 13.08
C LYS A 121 -8.68 -3.03 11.89
N VAL A 122 -8.40 -2.44 10.73
CA VAL A 122 -9.16 -2.66 9.50
C VAL A 122 -9.16 -4.14 9.07
N GLN A 123 -8.02 -4.82 9.13
CA GLN A 123 -7.92 -6.26 8.85
C GLN A 123 -8.78 -7.13 9.78
N ARG A 124 -8.96 -6.70 11.04
CA ARG A 124 -9.82 -7.39 12.02
C ARG A 124 -11.30 -7.02 11.88
N GLY A 125 -11.64 -6.11 10.97
CA GLY A 125 -13.01 -5.60 10.82
C GLY A 125 -13.39 -4.52 11.82
N GLU A 126 -12.40 -3.90 12.48
CA GLU A 126 -12.59 -2.77 13.41
C GLU A 126 -12.53 -1.45 12.60
N TYR A 127 -13.70 -0.81 12.39
CA TYR A 127 -13.87 0.32 11.47
C TYR A 127 -14.15 1.66 12.19
N ASP A 128 -13.23 2.04 13.06
CA ASP A 128 -13.24 3.33 13.76
C ASP A 128 -11.81 3.82 14.00
N LEU A 129 -11.13 4.29 12.94
CA LEU A 129 -9.75 4.80 13.06
C LEU A 129 -9.68 6.25 13.57
N LEU A 130 -10.81 6.96 13.62
CA LEU A 130 -10.88 8.35 14.08
C LEU A 130 -11.06 8.46 15.60
N ASN A 131 -11.63 7.45 16.27
CA ASN A 131 -11.66 7.41 17.73
C ASN A 131 -10.34 6.83 18.27
N ARG A 132 -9.50 7.74 18.80
CA ARG A 132 -8.26 7.45 19.51
C ARG A 132 -8.52 6.80 20.86
#